data_AF-A0A2I1P7P9-F1
#
_entry.id   AF-A0A2I1P7P9-F1
#
_cell.length_a   1.000
_cell.length_b   1.000
_cell.length_c   1.000
_cell.angle_alpha   90.00
_cell.angle_beta   90.00
_cell.angle_gamma   90.00
#
_symmetry.space_group_name_H-M   'P 1'
#
loop_
_entity.id
_entity.type
_entity.pdbx_description
1 polymer ?
#
loop_
_entity_poly.entity_id
_entity_poly.type
_entity_poly.pdbx_seq_one_letter_code
_entity_poly.pdbx_strand_id
1 'polypeptide(L)'
;AITGLSMGGTAAMNLAERFPEMWKFVGSFSGYLDTTSYGMPEAIAYATNDGNGYDAKKMWGEFGSQDWIDHDPKLGVDALKDMTVYVSAGNGNAGKYDKP
;
A
#
# COMPACT_ATOMS: atom_id res chain seq x y z
N ALA A 1 -9.60 0.87 14.52
CA ALA A 1 -8.85 0.07 13.55
C ALA A 1 -8.98 0.71 12.17
N ILE A 2 -7.99 0.56 11.30
CA ILE A 2 -8.07 0.92 9.88
C ILE A 2 -7.61 -0.27 9.05
N THR A 3 -8.34 -0.58 7.98
CA THR A 3 -8.03 -1.73 7.12
C THR A 3 -8.32 -1.41 5.67
N GLY A 4 -7.56 -2.00 4.74
CA GLY A 4 -7.86 -1.87 3.32
C GLY A 4 -7.31 -3.01 2.47
N LEU A 5 -7.88 -3.12 1.27
CA LEU A 5 -7.56 -4.13 0.25
C LEU A 5 -6.85 -3.46 -0.94
N SER A 6 -5.81 -4.11 -1.49
CA SER A 6 -5.07 -3.61 -2.67
C SER A 6 -4.56 -2.19 -2.43
N MET A 7 -4.88 -1.23 -3.30
CA MET A 7 -4.58 0.19 -3.11
C MET A 7 -5.03 0.72 -1.74
N GLY A 8 -6.18 0.25 -1.24
CA GLY A 8 -6.67 0.61 0.09
C GLY A 8 -5.81 0.06 1.23
N GLY A 9 -5.11 -1.07 1.03
CA GLY A 9 -4.17 -1.62 2.01
C GLY A 9 -2.92 -0.75 2.15
N THR A 10 -2.39 -0.26 1.03
CA THR A 10 -1.32 0.75 1.02
C THR A 10 -1.78 2.04 1.70
N ALA A 11 -2.99 2.53 1.37
CA ALA A 11 -3.54 3.73 1.99
C ALA A 11 -3.77 3.57 3.51
N ALA A 12 -4.23 2.40 3.96
CA ALA A 12 -4.42 2.12 5.38
C ALA A 12 -3.10 2.20 6.17
N MET A 13 -2.00 1.66 5.61
CA MET A 13 -0.68 1.76 6.22
C MET A 13 -0.17 3.20 6.24
N ASN A 14 -0.18 3.90 5.12
CA ASN A 14 0.22 5.31 5.05
C ASN A 14 -0.55 6.20 6.04
N LEU A 15 -1.87 5.99 6.17
CA LEU A 15 -2.68 6.72 7.15
C LEU A 15 -2.29 6.37 8.58
N ALA A 16 -2.14 5.08 8.90
CA ALA A 16 -1.74 4.62 10.23
C ALA A 16 -0.35 5.14 10.64
N GLU A 17 0.58 5.22 9.71
CA GLU A 17 1.93 5.78 9.92
C GLU A 17 1.88 7.29 10.16
N ARG A 18 1.05 8.02 9.40
CA ARG A 18 0.93 9.48 9.50
C ARG A 18 0.15 9.94 10.75
N PHE A 19 -0.73 9.10 11.28
CA PHE A 19 -1.55 9.41 12.45
C PHE A 19 -1.63 8.23 13.43
N PRO A 20 -0.50 7.83 14.04
CA PRO A 20 -0.40 6.61 14.84
C PRO A 20 -1.27 6.60 16.10
N GLU A 21 -1.68 7.78 16.58
CA GLU A 21 -2.58 7.94 17.73
C GLU A 21 -4.05 7.64 17.42
N MET A 22 -4.48 7.68 16.15
CA MET A 22 -5.90 7.49 15.78
C MET A 22 -6.35 6.04 15.83
N TRP A 23 -5.43 5.07 15.69
CA TRP A 23 -5.77 3.66 15.64
C TRP A 23 -4.88 2.82 16.56
N LYS A 24 -5.42 1.67 17.00
CA LYS A 24 -4.65 0.64 17.73
C LYS A 24 -4.36 -0.60 16.88
N PHE A 25 -4.92 -0.63 15.67
CA PHE A 25 -4.79 -1.73 14.74
C PHE A 25 -4.83 -1.21 13.30
N VAL A 26 -3.92 -1.70 12.47
CA VAL A 26 -3.90 -1.52 11.02
C VAL A 26 -3.84 -2.88 10.30
N GLY A 27 -4.61 -3.02 9.22
CA GLY A 27 -4.64 -4.23 8.39
C GLY A 27 -4.47 -3.94 6.90
N SER A 28 -3.48 -4.55 6.26
CA SER A 28 -3.32 -4.54 4.81
C SER A 28 -3.63 -5.92 4.22
N PHE A 29 -4.58 -5.95 3.29
CA PHE A 29 -4.95 -7.13 2.53
C PHE A 29 -4.48 -6.94 1.09
N SER A 30 -3.43 -7.66 0.68
CA SER A 30 -2.82 -7.58 -0.65
C SER A 30 -2.46 -6.17 -1.10
N GLY A 31 -2.06 -5.29 -0.18
CA GLY A 31 -1.59 -3.93 -0.51
C GLY A 31 -0.13 -3.90 -0.98
N TYR A 32 0.21 -2.90 -1.78
CA TYR A 32 1.58 -2.64 -2.23
C TYR A 32 2.32 -1.89 -1.11
N LEU A 33 3.07 -2.61 -0.28
CA LEU A 33 3.79 -2.04 0.88
C LEU A 33 5.23 -1.63 0.56
N ASP A 34 5.56 -1.60 -0.73
CA ASP A 34 6.80 -1.09 -1.28
C ASP A 34 6.43 -0.35 -2.56
N THR A 35 6.54 0.98 -2.55
CA THR A 35 6.14 1.81 -3.71
C THR A 35 7.33 2.39 -4.46
N THR A 36 8.54 2.35 -3.89
CA THR A 36 9.74 3.00 -4.47
C THR A 36 10.78 2.04 -5.02
N SER A 37 10.69 0.73 -4.74
CA SER A 37 11.61 -0.24 -5.32
C SER A 37 11.54 -0.26 -6.84
N TYR A 38 12.62 -0.67 -7.49
CA TYR A 38 12.75 -0.70 -8.94
C TYR A 38 11.53 -1.34 -9.62
N GLY A 39 10.87 -0.59 -10.51
CA GLY A 39 9.68 -1.02 -11.25
C GLY A 39 8.34 -0.82 -10.53
N MET A 40 8.33 -0.54 -9.23
CA MET A 40 7.07 -0.34 -8.48
C MET A 40 6.35 0.95 -8.85
N PRO A 41 7.00 2.13 -8.98
CA PRO A 41 6.33 3.33 -9.46
C PRO A 41 5.67 3.14 -10.83
N GLU A 42 6.36 2.46 -11.76
CA GLU A 42 5.85 2.15 -13.09
C GLU A 42 4.66 1.17 -13.04
N ALA A 43 4.73 0.13 -12.20
CA ALA A 43 3.64 -0.83 -12.03
C ALA A 43 2.38 -0.18 -11.43
N ILE A 44 2.56 0.70 -10.43
CA ILE A 44 1.48 1.48 -9.84
C ILE A 44 0.89 2.45 -10.87
N ALA A 45 1.73 3.11 -11.68
CA ALA A 45 1.27 3.97 -12.76
C ALA A 45 0.46 3.22 -13.81
N TYR A 46 0.90 2.02 -14.20
CA TYR A 46 0.15 1.15 -15.09
C TYR A 46 -1.22 0.79 -14.49
N ALA A 47 -1.28 0.31 -13.25
CA ALA A 47 -2.53 -0.07 -12.59
C ALA A 47 -3.50 1.12 -12.43
N THR A 48 -2.97 2.31 -12.12
CA THR A 48 -3.76 3.54 -11.96
C THR A 48 -4.33 4.03 -13.30
N ASN A 49 -3.54 3.90 -14.37
CA ASN A 49 -4.01 4.17 -15.73
C ASN A 49 -5.01 3.12 -16.22
N ASP A 50 -4.83 1.83 -15.92
CA ASP A 50 -5.77 0.77 -16.28
C ASP A 50 -7.11 0.91 -15.54
N GLY A 51 -7.07 1.32 -14.26
CA GLY A 51 -8.25 1.45 -13.42
C GLY A 51 -9.25 2.52 -13.88
N ASN A 52 -8.78 3.64 -14.46
CA ASN A 52 -9.66 4.67 -15.04
C ASN A 52 -8.92 5.78 -15.84
N GLY A 53 -7.72 5.53 -16.37
CA GLY A 53 -6.91 6.50 -17.10
C GLY A 53 -6.26 7.58 -16.22
N TYR A 54 -6.06 7.32 -14.93
CA TYR A 54 -5.41 8.26 -14.02
C TYR A 54 -3.89 8.26 -14.19
N ASP A 55 -3.30 9.46 -14.15
CA ASP A 55 -1.86 9.68 -14.24
C ASP A 55 -1.24 9.72 -12.84
N ALA A 56 -0.41 8.71 -12.50
CA ALA A 56 0.26 8.62 -11.20
C ALA A 56 1.21 9.79 -10.93
N LYS A 57 1.72 10.48 -11.97
CA LYS A 57 2.54 11.68 -11.79
C LYS A 57 1.74 12.86 -11.25
N LYS A 58 0.41 12.86 -11.42
CA LYS A 58 -0.49 13.84 -10.78
C LYS A 58 -0.82 13.49 -9.34
N MET A 59 -0.51 12.28 -8.89
CA MET A 59 -0.75 11.83 -7.52
C MET A 59 0.42 12.20 -6.59
N TRP A 60 1.65 11.79 -6.95
CA TRP A 60 2.86 11.99 -6.12
C TRP A 60 4.03 12.58 -6.92
N GLY A 61 3.77 13.23 -8.05
CA GLY A 61 4.83 13.79 -8.89
C GLY A 61 5.65 12.73 -9.63
N GLU A 62 6.80 13.15 -10.14
CA GLU A 62 7.72 12.29 -10.89
C GLU A 62 8.18 11.08 -10.05
N PHE A 63 8.43 9.94 -10.71
CA PHE A 63 8.89 8.74 -10.02
C PHE A 63 10.21 8.99 -9.30
N GLY A 64 10.28 8.59 -8.03
CA GLY A 64 11.42 8.87 -7.15
C GLY A 64 11.43 10.27 -6.53
N SER A 65 10.37 11.06 -6.71
CA SER A 65 10.18 12.29 -5.93
C SER A 65 10.08 12.00 -4.43
N GLN A 66 10.23 13.05 -3.62
CA GLN A 66 10.02 12.96 -2.18
C GLN A 66 8.59 12.48 -1.83
N ASP A 67 7.58 12.86 -2.61
CA ASP A 67 6.20 12.42 -2.38
C ASP A 67 6.05 10.90 -2.56
N TRP A 68 6.80 10.26 -3.47
CA TRP A 68 6.82 8.80 -3.56
C TRP A 68 7.45 8.15 -2.33
N ILE A 69 8.54 8.73 -1.83
CA ILE A 69 9.25 8.27 -0.61
C ILE A 69 8.34 8.42 0.62
N ASP A 70 7.65 9.55 0.73
CA ASP A 70 6.75 9.87 1.85
C ASP A 70 5.47 9.02 1.86
N HIS A 71 5.17 8.30 0.78
CA HIS A 71 4.03 7.39 0.66
C HIS A 71 4.44 5.94 0.41
N ASP A 72 5.68 5.57 0.73
CA ASP A 72 6.16 4.19 0.75
C ASP A 72 6.06 3.58 2.16
N PRO A 73 5.11 2.65 2.42
CA PRO A 73 4.94 2.09 3.74
C PRO A 73 6.19 1.42 4.31
N LYS A 74 7.08 0.87 3.46
CA LYS A 74 8.31 0.23 3.96
C LYS A 74 9.22 1.21 4.70
N LEU A 75 9.10 2.51 4.43
CA LEU A 75 9.93 3.56 5.01
C LEU A 75 9.31 4.18 6.29
N GLY A 76 8.02 3.94 6.55
CA GLY A 76 7.30 4.48 7.70
C GLY A 76 7.07 3.50 8.86
N VAL A 77 7.55 2.25 8.75
CA VAL A 77 7.23 1.15 9.68
C VAL A 77 7.48 1.45 11.16
N ASP A 78 8.48 2.29 11.48
CA ASP A 78 8.80 2.67 12.86
C ASP A 78 7.64 3.40 13.57
N ALA A 79 6.79 4.11 12.80
CA ALA A 79 5.60 4.78 13.32
C ALA A 79 4.54 3.78 13.84
N LEU A 80 4.59 2.53 13.38
CA LEU A 80 3.63 1.48 13.72
C LEU A 80 4.05 0.64 14.93
N LYS A 81 5.21 0.89 15.56
CA LYS A 81 5.81 0.04 16.59
C LYS A 81 4.91 -0.30 17.79
N ASP A 82 3.99 0.60 18.15
CA ASP A 82 3.06 0.46 19.28
C ASP A 82 1.63 0.08 18.82
N MET A 83 1.46 -0.22 17.52
CA MET A 83 0.19 -0.58 16.90
C MET A 83 0.17 -2.08 16.57
N THR A 84 -0.99 -2.73 16.66
CA THR A 84 -1.14 -4.09 16.13
C THR A 84 -1.20 -4.03 14.60
N VAL A 85 -0.30 -4.75 13.92
CA VAL A 85 -0.21 -4.75 12.46
C VAL A 85 -0.59 -6.12 11.91
N TYR A 86 -1.50 -6.16 10.94
CA TYR A 86 -1.84 -7.35 10.17
C TYR A 86 -1.53 -7.13 8.68
N VAL A 87 -0.75 -8.04 8.09
CA VAL A 87 -0.45 -8.04 6.66
C VAL A 87 -0.78 -9.41 6.10
N SER A 88 -1.51 -9.42 4.99
CA SER A 88 -1.80 -10.65 4.24
C SER A 88 -1.61 -10.41 2.74
N ALA A 89 -1.16 -11.44 2.04
CA ALA A 89 -1.08 -11.48 0.58
C ALA A 89 -1.24 -12.93 0.12
N GLY A 90 -1.97 -13.13 -0.98
CA GLY A 90 -2.04 -14.43 -1.64
C GLY A 90 -0.74 -14.74 -2.39
N ASN A 91 -0.45 -16.02 -2.61
CA ASN A 91 0.70 -16.46 -3.43
C ASN A 91 0.36 -16.65 -4.92
N GLY A 92 -0.87 -16.31 -5.33
CA GLY A 92 -1.37 -16.45 -6.70
C GLY A 92 -1.82 -17.86 -7.09
N ASN A 93 -1.64 -18.87 -6.24
CA ASN A 93 -2.11 -20.23 -6.51
C ASN A 93 -3.52 -20.45 -5.95
N ALA A 94 -4.32 -21.24 -6.66
CA ALA A 94 -5.63 -21.67 -6.17
C ALA A 94 -5.49 -22.48 -4.88
N GLY A 95 -6.25 -22.09 -3.86
CA GLY A 95 -6.36 -22.80 -2.60
C GLY A 95 -7.31 -23.99 -2.69
N LYS A 96 -7.33 -24.80 -1.63
CA LYS A 96 -8.21 -25.97 -1.51
C LYS A 96 -9.71 -25.65 -1.65
N TYR A 97 -10.09 -24.39 -1.47
CA TYR A 97 -11.47 -23.90 -1.50
C TYR A 97 -11.80 -23.12 -2.78
N ASP A 98 -10.84 -22.85 -3.66
CA ASP A 98 -11.04 -22.09 -4.91
C ASP A 98 -11.45 -23.01 -6.07
N LYS A 99 -12.18 -24.10 -5.77
CA LYS A 99 -12.73 -25.00 -6.79
C LYS A 99 -13.97 -24.33 -7.43
N PRO A 100 -14.21 -24.53 -8.74
CA PRO A 100 -15.38 -23.97 -9.44
C PRO A 100 -16.71 -24.35 -8.78
#